data_AF-A0A2S6BQ55-F1
#
_entry.id   AF-A0A2S6BQ55-F1
#
_cell.length_a   1.000
_cell.length_b   1.000
_cell.length_c   1.000
_cell.angle_alpha   90.00
_cell.angle_beta   90.00
_cell.angle_gamma   90.00
#
_symmetry.space_group_name_H-M   'P 1'
#
loop_
_entity.id
_entity.type
_entity.pdbx_description
1 polymer ?
#
loop_
_entity_poly.entity_id
_entity_poly.type
_entity_poly.pdbx_seq_one_letter_code
_entity_poly.pdbx_strand_id
1 'polypeptide(L)'
;MPQNEYIERFTKQHGRRLDHEERTRKRAAREGHKASENAQNLRGLRAKLYQQKRHKEKIQMKKAIRQQEEKNVKSAEPAEPASKPLPGYLLDRSNSTIAKALSSAIKNKRAEKAAKFSVPLPKVRGISEEEMFKVVKTGKKTAKKSWKRMITKPTFVGPDFTRRPVKYERFIRPMGLRYKKANVTHPELGVTVQLPIISVKKNPQNPMYTQLGVLTKGTIIEVNVSELGLVTAGGKVVWGRWAQVTNNPENDGCLNAVLLVRTSSTTVSSGREHSMNPSILLIKIKETCDGRRFDWFATNMAQPFARVAYPVIQSAARPTFGGQEDR
;
A
#
# COMPACT_ATOMS: atom_id res chain seq x y z
N MET A 1 38.27 0.72 -39.80
CA MET A 1 37.20 -0.19 -39.33
C MET A 1 37.05 -1.31 -40.34
N PRO A 2 36.86 -2.57 -39.93
CA PRO A 2 36.55 -3.62 -40.88
C PRO A 2 35.20 -3.32 -41.56
N GLN A 3 35.12 -3.50 -42.88
CA GLN A 3 33.92 -3.22 -43.68
C GLN A 3 32.96 -4.42 -43.68
N ASN A 4 31.66 -4.12 -43.59
CA ASN A 4 30.53 -5.05 -43.75
C ASN A 4 30.56 -6.24 -42.77
N GLU A 5 29.75 -7.28 -43.02
CA GLU A 5 29.70 -8.55 -42.27
C GLU A 5 30.80 -9.53 -42.73
N TYR A 6 32.06 -9.09 -42.63
CA TYR A 6 33.21 -9.86 -43.10
C TYR A 6 33.35 -11.24 -42.42
N ILE A 7 32.90 -11.40 -41.16
CA ILE A 7 32.92 -12.69 -40.42
C ILE A 7 31.91 -13.69 -40.99
N GLU A 8 30.70 -13.24 -41.32
CA GLU A 8 29.70 -14.10 -41.95
C GLU A 8 30.14 -14.49 -43.36
N ARG A 9 30.70 -13.53 -44.12
CA ARG A 9 31.27 -13.79 -45.44
C ARG A 9 32.39 -14.82 -45.38
N PHE A 10 33.32 -14.67 -44.43
CA PHE A 10 34.39 -15.64 -44.19
C PHE A 10 33.84 -17.01 -43.84
N THR A 11 32.81 -17.08 -42.99
CA THR A 11 32.16 -18.35 -42.62
C THR A 11 31.45 -19.00 -43.82
N LYS A 12 30.85 -18.22 -44.72
CA LYS A 12 30.22 -18.72 -45.95
C LYS A 12 31.24 -19.22 -46.97
N GLN A 13 32.40 -18.57 -47.06
CA GLN A 13 33.47 -18.90 -48.03
C GLN A 13 34.38 -20.04 -47.57
N HIS A 14 34.78 -20.03 -46.31
CA HIS A 14 35.78 -20.96 -45.75
C HIS A 14 35.19 -21.92 -44.72
N GLY A 15 33.89 -21.83 -44.45
CA GLY A 15 33.21 -22.64 -43.46
C GLY A 15 33.54 -22.23 -42.02
N ARG A 16 33.14 -23.08 -41.08
CA ARG A 16 33.57 -22.99 -39.68
C ARG A 16 34.73 -23.95 -39.46
N ARG A 17 35.38 -23.81 -38.31
CA ARG A 17 36.36 -24.78 -37.84
C ARG A 17 35.75 -26.20 -37.86
N LEU A 18 36.50 -27.18 -38.36
CA LEU A 18 36.01 -28.55 -38.57
C LEU A 18 35.42 -29.22 -37.32
N ASP A 19 35.95 -28.89 -36.12
CA ASP A 19 35.48 -29.42 -34.83
C ASP A 19 34.39 -28.57 -34.15
N HIS A 20 33.87 -27.54 -34.83
CA HIS A 20 32.94 -26.58 -34.25
C HIS A 20 31.65 -27.25 -33.78
N GLU A 21 31.03 -28.07 -34.63
CA GLU A 21 29.75 -28.74 -34.35
C GLU A 21 29.89 -29.78 -33.24
N GLU A 22 30.99 -30.52 -33.23
CA GLU A 22 31.26 -31.45 -32.14
C GLU A 22 31.43 -30.75 -30.80
N ARG A 23 32.15 -29.62 -30.78
CA ARG A 23 32.38 -28.82 -29.58
C ARG A 23 31.10 -28.18 -29.06
N THR A 24 30.24 -27.64 -29.94
CA THR A 24 28.96 -27.06 -29.54
C THR A 24 28.02 -28.13 -28.99
N ARG A 25 27.90 -29.28 -29.66
CA ARG A 25 27.13 -30.45 -29.17
C ARG A 25 27.62 -30.91 -27.79
N LYS A 26 28.93 -31.13 -27.63
CA LYS A 26 29.53 -31.54 -26.34
C LYS A 26 29.38 -30.46 -25.25
N ARG A 27 29.28 -29.18 -25.61
CA ARG A 27 29.04 -28.09 -24.65
C ARG A 27 27.59 -28.08 -24.18
N ALA A 28 26.61 -28.21 -25.09
CA ALA A 28 25.19 -28.28 -24.76
C ALA A 28 24.89 -29.51 -23.88
N ALA A 29 25.46 -30.68 -24.21
CA ALA A 29 25.28 -31.89 -23.41
C ALA A 29 25.82 -31.75 -21.97
N ARG A 30 26.94 -31.05 -21.78
CA ARG A 30 27.55 -30.82 -20.45
C ARG A 30 26.86 -29.71 -19.65
N GLU A 31 26.00 -28.92 -20.26
CA GLU A 31 25.39 -27.76 -19.63
C GLU A 31 24.52 -28.13 -18.43
N GLY A 32 23.76 -29.23 -18.50
CA GLY A 32 22.94 -29.73 -17.40
C GLY A 32 23.76 -30.11 -16.16
N HIS A 33 24.87 -30.84 -16.35
CA HIS A 33 25.79 -31.19 -15.27
C HIS A 33 26.45 -29.96 -14.67
N LYS A 34 26.97 -29.07 -15.53
CA LYS A 34 27.59 -27.81 -15.11
C LYS A 34 26.60 -26.93 -14.34
N ALA A 35 25.31 -26.94 -14.72
CA ALA A 35 24.28 -26.20 -14.02
C ALA A 35 24.01 -26.75 -12.61
N SER A 36 24.02 -28.07 -12.45
CA SER A 36 23.89 -28.73 -11.14
C SER A 36 25.11 -28.47 -10.26
N GLU A 37 26.31 -28.62 -10.82
CA GLU A 37 27.59 -28.35 -10.15
C GLU A 37 27.65 -26.90 -9.64
N ASN A 38 27.32 -25.93 -10.49
CA ASN A 38 27.27 -24.52 -10.10
C ASN A 38 26.23 -24.25 -9.00
N ALA A 39 25.10 -24.98 -9.00
CA ALA A 39 24.09 -24.81 -7.96
C ALA A 39 24.61 -25.23 -6.57
N GLN A 40 25.42 -26.30 -6.52
CA GLN A 40 25.95 -26.86 -5.27
C GLN A 40 27.22 -26.14 -4.79
N ASN A 41 28.08 -25.74 -5.74
CA ASN A 41 29.44 -25.28 -5.42
C ASN A 41 29.58 -23.75 -5.36
N LEU A 42 28.70 -22.98 -6.01
CA LEU A 42 28.75 -21.52 -5.87
C LEU A 42 28.43 -21.12 -4.43
N ARG A 43 29.22 -20.20 -3.88
CA ARG A 43 29.06 -19.68 -2.52
C ARG A 43 28.77 -18.18 -2.51
N GLY A 44 28.19 -17.69 -1.42
CA GLY A 44 27.95 -16.26 -1.18
C GLY A 44 26.99 -15.61 -2.19
N LEU A 45 27.30 -14.39 -2.62
CA LEU A 45 26.45 -13.61 -3.53
C LEU A 45 26.27 -14.29 -4.89
N ARG A 46 27.30 -14.98 -5.39
CA ARG A 46 27.26 -15.68 -6.68
C ARG A 46 26.20 -16.80 -6.68
N ALA A 47 26.09 -17.54 -5.57
CA ALA A 47 25.05 -18.56 -5.38
C ALA A 47 23.64 -17.94 -5.41
N LYS A 48 23.45 -16.84 -4.68
CA LYS A 48 22.16 -16.13 -4.61
C LYS A 48 21.72 -15.61 -5.98
N LEU A 49 22.62 -14.98 -6.73
CA LEU A 49 22.35 -14.49 -8.09
C LEU A 49 22.04 -15.63 -9.05
N TYR A 50 22.80 -16.73 -8.95
CA TYR A 50 22.58 -17.92 -9.78
C TYR A 50 21.19 -18.52 -9.54
N GLN A 51 20.79 -18.69 -8.28
CA GLN A 51 19.46 -19.22 -7.95
C GLN A 51 18.34 -18.25 -8.35
N GLN A 52 18.53 -16.95 -8.19
CA GLN A 52 17.56 -15.95 -8.64
C GLN A 52 17.37 -16.00 -10.16
N LYS A 53 18.46 -16.16 -10.93
CA LYS A 53 18.40 -16.33 -12.38
C LYS A 53 17.62 -17.58 -12.75
N ARG A 54 17.94 -18.74 -12.14
CA ARG A 54 17.23 -20.01 -12.37
C ARG A 54 15.74 -19.94 -12.02
N HIS A 55 15.39 -19.23 -10.95
CA HIS A 55 13.98 -19.02 -10.58
C HIS A 55 13.23 -18.22 -11.65
N LYS A 56 13.83 -17.15 -12.18
CA LYS A 56 13.25 -16.36 -13.28
C LYS A 56 13.07 -17.19 -14.56
N GLU A 57 14.09 -17.96 -14.95
CA GLU A 57 14.04 -18.87 -16.12
C GLU A 57 12.90 -19.89 -15.99
N LYS A 58 12.75 -20.52 -14.81
CA LYS A 58 11.63 -21.46 -14.55
C LYS A 58 10.27 -20.79 -14.67
N ILE A 59 10.10 -19.58 -14.12
CA ILE A 59 8.84 -18.84 -14.24
C ILE A 59 8.55 -18.50 -15.70
N GLN A 60 9.54 -18.03 -16.45
CA GLN A 60 9.40 -17.68 -17.86
C GLN A 60 8.97 -18.90 -18.68
N MET A 61 9.65 -20.05 -18.51
CA MET A 61 9.29 -21.29 -19.20
C MET A 61 7.91 -21.79 -18.81
N LYS A 62 7.54 -21.74 -17.53
CA LYS A 62 6.17 -22.09 -17.08
C LYS A 62 5.10 -21.21 -17.73
N LYS A 63 5.35 -19.90 -17.83
CA LYS A 63 4.43 -18.98 -18.52
C LYS A 63 4.33 -19.28 -20.02
N ALA A 64 5.44 -19.59 -20.68
CA ALA A 64 5.46 -19.92 -22.10
C ALA A 64 4.72 -21.24 -22.39
N ILE A 65 4.95 -22.28 -21.59
CA ILE A 65 4.24 -23.56 -21.68
C ILE A 65 2.74 -23.34 -21.48
N ARG A 66 2.36 -22.62 -20.41
CA ARG A 66 0.97 -22.31 -20.12
C ARG A 66 0.29 -21.53 -21.25
N GLN A 67 0.97 -20.54 -21.83
CA GLN A 67 0.44 -19.80 -22.99
C GLN A 67 0.28 -20.69 -24.22
N GLN A 68 1.16 -21.67 -24.44
CA GLN A 68 1.04 -22.62 -25.54
C GLN A 68 -0.10 -23.61 -25.32
N GLU A 69 -0.26 -24.12 -24.10
CA GLU A 69 -1.38 -24.98 -23.70
C GLU A 69 -2.72 -24.26 -23.83
N GLU A 70 -2.80 -23.00 -23.36
CA GLU A 70 -3.99 -22.14 -23.49
C GLU A 70 -4.32 -21.77 -24.94
N LYS A 71 -3.33 -21.74 -25.86
CA LYS A 71 -3.59 -21.62 -27.32
C LYS A 71 -4.14 -22.90 -27.93
N ASN A 72 -3.63 -24.05 -27.48
CA ASN A 72 -4.02 -25.35 -28.00
C ASN A 72 -5.42 -25.75 -27.52
N VAL A 73 -5.81 -25.33 -26.31
CA VAL A 73 -7.19 -25.38 -25.84
C VAL A 73 -7.92 -24.22 -26.51
N LYS A 74 -8.71 -24.50 -27.55
CA LYS A 74 -9.73 -23.55 -27.98
C LYS A 74 -10.68 -23.38 -26.79
N SER A 75 -10.49 -22.34 -26.00
CA SER A 75 -11.57 -21.83 -25.15
C SER A 75 -12.77 -21.74 -26.07
N ALA A 76 -13.84 -22.48 -25.78
CA ALA A 76 -15.12 -22.17 -26.39
C ALA A 76 -15.29 -20.66 -26.29
N GLU A 77 -15.69 -20.01 -27.39
CA GLU A 77 -16.21 -18.65 -27.33
C GLU A 77 -17.04 -18.53 -26.06
N PRO A 78 -16.89 -17.47 -25.24
CA PRO A 78 -17.59 -17.38 -23.97
C PRO A 78 -19.05 -17.80 -24.21
N ALA A 79 -19.40 -18.96 -23.67
CA ALA A 79 -20.69 -19.55 -23.91
C ALA A 79 -21.69 -18.54 -23.37
N GLU A 80 -22.46 -18.00 -24.31
CA GLU A 80 -23.36 -16.85 -24.19
C GLU A 80 -22.69 -15.47 -24.34
N PRO A 81 -23.01 -14.70 -25.41
CA PRO A 81 -22.86 -13.26 -25.30
C PRO A 81 -23.70 -12.85 -24.09
N ALA A 82 -23.11 -12.08 -23.17
CA ALA A 82 -23.85 -11.48 -22.07
C ALA A 82 -25.21 -11.03 -22.62
N SER A 83 -26.31 -11.58 -22.06
CA SER A 83 -27.69 -11.45 -22.56
C SER A 83 -28.17 -9.99 -22.82
N LYS A 84 -27.32 -8.98 -22.58
CA LYS A 84 -27.53 -7.58 -22.94
C LYS A 84 -26.25 -6.98 -23.57
N PRO A 85 -26.33 -6.40 -24.79
CA PRO A 85 -25.22 -5.63 -25.35
C PRO A 85 -24.92 -4.42 -24.47
N LEU A 86 -23.67 -4.31 -24.03
CA LEU A 86 -23.19 -3.16 -23.26
C LEU A 86 -22.61 -2.11 -24.22
N PRO A 87 -22.91 -0.81 -24.02
CA PRO A 87 -22.23 0.26 -24.73
C PRO A 87 -20.71 0.18 -24.55
N GLY A 88 -19.92 0.62 -25.54
CA GLY A 88 -18.45 0.50 -25.53
C GLY A 88 -17.76 1.06 -24.28
N TYR A 89 -18.35 2.08 -23.64
CA TYR A 89 -17.87 2.69 -22.40
C TYR A 89 -18.13 1.85 -21.12
N LEU A 90 -18.84 0.73 -21.23
CA LEU A 90 -19.18 -0.21 -20.15
C LEU A 90 -18.55 -1.61 -20.32
N LEU A 91 -17.99 -1.93 -21.49
CA LEU A 91 -17.43 -3.26 -21.80
C LEU A 91 -16.24 -3.64 -20.90
N ASP A 92 -15.41 -2.66 -20.51
CA ASP A 92 -14.21 -2.90 -19.69
C ASP A 92 -14.45 -2.79 -18.17
N ARG A 93 -15.72 -2.64 -17.74
CA ARG A 93 -16.09 -2.57 -16.31
C ARG A 93 -16.62 -3.92 -15.83
N SER A 94 -15.79 -4.97 -15.90
CA SER A 94 -16.18 -6.30 -15.44
C SER A 94 -16.27 -6.39 -13.91
N ASN A 95 -17.49 -6.32 -13.38
CA ASN A 95 -17.77 -6.69 -11.99
C ASN A 95 -18.81 -7.85 -11.95
N SER A 96 -18.44 -9.03 -12.44
CA SER A 96 -19.33 -10.19 -12.49
C SER A 96 -19.40 -11.02 -11.19
N THR A 97 -18.76 -10.58 -10.10
CA THR A 97 -18.79 -11.26 -8.78
C THR A 97 -19.51 -10.47 -7.67
N ILE A 98 -20.27 -9.41 -8.03
CA ILE A 98 -20.86 -8.48 -7.05
C ILE A 98 -22.08 -9.05 -6.29
N ALA A 99 -22.86 -9.95 -6.88
CA ALA A 99 -24.18 -10.30 -6.31
C ALA A 99 -24.11 -10.97 -4.92
N LYS A 100 -23.13 -11.85 -4.66
CA LYS A 100 -22.92 -12.46 -3.32
C LYS A 100 -22.15 -11.54 -2.35
N ALA A 101 -21.36 -10.59 -2.86
CA ALA A 101 -20.62 -9.62 -2.05
C ALA A 101 -21.51 -8.46 -1.55
N LEU A 102 -22.58 -8.11 -2.28
CA LEU A 102 -23.52 -7.04 -1.92
C LEU A 102 -24.22 -7.28 -0.58
N SER A 103 -24.62 -8.52 -0.29
CA SER A 103 -25.34 -8.88 0.94
C SER A 103 -24.47 -8.73 2.20
N SER A 104 -23.17 -9.07 2.10
CA SER A 104 -22.17 -8.82 3.15
C SER A 104 -21.79 -7.34 3.24
N ALA A 105 -21.80 -6.62 2.12
CA ALA A 105 -21.50 -5.20 2.06
C ALA A 105 -22.58 -4.31 2.73
N ILE A 106 -23.84 -4.75 2.82
CA ILE A 106 -24.90 -3.99 3.52
C ILE A 106 -24.67 -3.99 5.04
N LYS A 107 -24.17 -5.10 5.61
CA LYS A 107 -23.79 -5.19 7.03
C LYS A 107 -22.54 -4.36 7.31
N ASN A 108 -21.54 -4.40 6.41
CA ASN A 108 -20.33 -3.57 6.50
C ASN A 108 -20.63 -2.06 6.32
N LYS A 109 -21.58 -1.68 5.45
CA LYS A 109 -22.01 -0.28 5.24
C LYS A 109 -22.58 0.40 6.50
N ARG A 110 -23.12 -0.35 7.46
CA ARG A 110 -23.59 0.21 8.75
C ARG A 110 -22.43 0.49 9.72
N ALA A 111 -21.38 -0.34 9.71
CA ALA A 111 -20.15 -0.12 10.48
C ALA A 111 -19.25 0.98 9.86
N GLU A 112 -19.35 1.22 8.56
CA GLU A 112 -18.50 2.15 7.80
C GLU A 112 -18.83 3.65 7.96
N LYS A 113 -19.95 4.05 8.58
CA LYS A 113 -20.33 5.48 8.66
C LYS A 113 -19.27 6.37 9.33
N ALA A 114 -18.51 5.82 10.29
CA ALA A 114 -17.36 6.50 10.90
C ALA A 114 -16.04 6.29 10.11
N ALA A 115 -15.91 5.18 9.38
CA ALA A 115 -14.72 4.86 8.58
C ALA A 115 -14.68 5.58 7.22
N LYS A 116 -15.80 6.15 6.76
CA LYS A 116 -15.93 6.79 5.44
C LYS A 116 -15.04 8.01 5.23
N PHE A 117 -14.61 8.67 6.30
CA PHE A 117 -13.70 9.83 6.26
C PHE A 117 -12.32 9.53 6.86
N SER A 118 -11.99 8.25 7.05
CA SER A 118 -10.67 7.86 7.52
C SER A 118 -9.63 8.15 6.46
N VAL A 119 -8.55 8.81 6.88
CA VAL A 119 -7.36 8.95 6.04
C VAL A 119 -6.72 7.57 5.80
N PRO A 120 -6.01 7.34 4.67
CA PRO A 120 -5.37 6.06 4.36
C PRO A 120 -4.45 5.51 5.46
N LEU A 121 -3.75 6.39 6.18
CA LEU A 121 -2.90 6.04 7.32
C LEU A 121 -3.41 6.74 8.59
N PRO A 122 -4.31 6.11 9.36
CA PRO A 122 -4.90 6.73 10.56
C PRO A 122 -3.94 6.72 11.76
N LYS A 123 -3.18 5.64 11.94
CA LYS A 123 -2.21 5.48 13.02
C LYS A 123 -0.82 5.28 12.44
N VAL A 124 0.14 6.10 12.88
CA VAL A 124 1.54 6.06 12.46
C VAL A 124 2.43 5.82 13.68
N ARG A 125 3.63 5.27 13.45
CA ARG A 125 4.68 5.14 14.46
C ARG A 125 4.92 6.51 15.12
N GLY A 126 4.88 6.54 16.45
CA GLY A 126 5.34 7.69 17.22
C GLY A 126 6.85 7.86 17.05
N ILE A 127 7.30 9.09 16.81
CA ILE A 127 8.74 9.43 16.77
C ILE A 127 9.05 10.15 18.08
N SER A 128 10.15 9.75 18.71
CA SER A 128 10.65 10.43 19.91
C SER A 128 11.27 11.78 19.55
N GLU A 129 11.25 12.72 20.48
CA GLU A 129 11.84 14.05 20.25
C GLU A 129 13.36 13.98 20.02
N GLU A 130 14.03 12.99 20.60
CA GLU A 130 15.46 12.75 20.40
C GLU A 130 15.79 12.34 18.96
N GLU A 131 14.94 11.52 18.33
CA GLU A 131 15.10 11.13 16.91
C GLU A 131 14.87 12.33 15.97
N MET A 132 13.99 13.25 16.36
CA MET A 132 13.62 14.45 15.60
C MET A 132 14.67 15.57 15.70
N PHE A 133 15.23 15.77 16.90
CA PHE A 133 16.08 16.91 17.20
C PHE A 133 17.49 16.50 17.60
N LYS A 134 18.45 16.79 16.72
CA LYS A 134 19.87 16.71 17.04
C LYS A 134 20.31 17.92 17.86
N VAL A 135 20.99 17.67 18.98
CA VAL A 135 21.58 18.72 19.82
C VAL A 135 22.76 19.37 19.10
N VAL A 136 22.76 20.70 19.00
CA VAL A 136 23.89 21.48 18.46
C VAL A 136 24.57 22.23 19.59
N LYS A 137 25.83 21.88 19.85
CA LYS A 137 26.68 22.52 20.86
C LYS A 137 27.40 23.74 20.29
N THR A 138 27.53 24.80 21.08
CA THR A 138 28.12 26.09 20.67
C THR A 138 29.12 26.59 21.72
N GLY A 139 30.17 27.30 21.26
CA GLY A 139 31.23 27.88 22.08
C GLY A 139 32.63 27.39 21.69
N LYS A 140 33.63 28.29 21.74
CA LYS A 140 34.97 28.09 21.15
C LYS A 140 35.82 26.99 21.80
N LYS A 141 35.90 26.93 23.14
CA LYS A 141 36.80 25.98 23.84
C LYS A 141 36.13 24.67 24.24
N THR A 142 34.94 24.73 24.85
CA THR A 142 34.36 23.53 25.51
C THR A 142 32.95 23.19 25.02
N ALA A 143 32.41 23.94 24.05
CA ALA A 143 31.08 23.74 23.48
C ALA A 143 29.97 23.43 24.52
N LYS A 144 30.00 24.10 25.69
CA LYS A 144 29.11 23.81 26.83
C LYS A 144 27.65 24.19 26.57
N LYS A 145 27.38 25.09 25.64
CA LYS A 145 26.02 25.61 25.39
C LYS A 145 25.30 24.77 24.34
N SER A 146 24.23 24.07 24.74
CA SER A 146 23.49 23.12 23.92
C SER A 146 22.02 23.52 23.67
N TRP A 147 21.70 24.82 23.67
CA TRP A 147 20.32 25.31 23.56
C TRP A 147 19.71 25.16 22.16
N LYS A 148 20.56 24.99 21.12
CA LYS A 148 20.13 24.82 19.73
C LYS A 148 19.75 23.39 19.40
N ARG A 149 18.78 23.24 18.51
CA ARG A 149 18.22 21.96 18.06
C ARG A 149 18.16 21.97 16.54
N MET A 150 18.79 20.99 15.89
CA MET A 150 18.72 20.79 14.44
C MET A 150 17.69 19.71 14.14
N ILE A 151 16.78 20.01 13.22
CA ILE A 151 15.79 19.04 12.74
C ILE A 151 16.48 18.09 11.76
N THR A 152 16.41 16.79 12.05
CA THR A 152 17.01 15.72 11.22
C THR A 152 16.07 15.23 10.14
N LYS A 153 14.78 15.54 10.26
CA LYS A 153 13.73 15.09 9.35
C LYS A 153 13.49 16.09 8.20
N PRO A 154 12.97 15.62 7.05
CA PRO A 154 12.51 16.48 5.97
C PRO A 154 11.51 17.55 6.44
N THR A 155 11.65 18.76 5.90
CA THR A 155 10.81 19.91 6.25
C THR A 155 10.29 20.61 5.01
N PHE A 156 9.08 21.15 5.10
CA PHE A 156 8.54 22.14 4.19
C PHE A 156 8.75 23.51 4.81
N VAL A 157 9.18 24.43 3.96
CA VAL A 157 9.41 25.81 4.33
C VAL A 157 8.79 26.64 3.22
N GLY A 158 7.94 27.60 3.58
CA GLY A 158 7.25 28.45 2.63
C GLY A 158 8.21 29.25 1.73
N PRO A 159 7.74 29.73 0.57
CA PRO A 159 8.57 30.44 -0.40
C PRO A 159 9.25 31.69 0.20
N ASP A 160 8.56 32.42 1.09
CA ASP A 160 9.04 33.68 1.69
C ASP A 160 9.86 33.48 2.97
N PHE A 161 10.47 32.30 3.16
CA PHE A 161 11.21 32.02 4.38
C PHE A 161 12.59 32.67 4.39
N THR A 162 12.74 33.64 5.28
CA THR A 162 14.03 34.20 5.69
C THR A 162 14.52 33.54 6.98
N ARG A 163 15.82 33.23 7.05
CA ARG A 163 16.42 32.67 8.27
C ARG A 163 16.48 33.76 9.34
N ARG A 164 16.08 33.42 10.57
CA ARG A 164 16.28 34.30 11.72
C ARG A 164 17.77 34.46 12.02
N PRO A 165 18.21 35.59 12.61
CA PRO A 165 19.60 35.77 12.99
C PRO A 165 20.10 34.65 13.91
N VAL A 166 21.36 34.26 13.74
CA VAL A 166 21.97 33.08 14.37
C VAL A 166 21.87 33.11 15.90
N LYS A 167 21.82 34.29 16.51
CA LYS A 167 21.69 34.46 17.97
C LYS A 167 20.30 34.10 18.50
N TYR A 168 19.25 34.25 17.70
CA TYR A 168 17.84 34.00 18.09
C TYR A 168 17.27 32.70 17.51
N GLU A 169 17.95 32.08 16.55
CA GLU A 169 17.55 30.80 15.96
C GLU A 169 17.86 29.62 16.91
N ARG A 170 16.80 29.05 17.51
CA ARG A 170 16.87 27.83 18.34
C ARG A 170 16.70 26.56 17.51
N PHE A 171 15.66 26.51 16.66
CA PHE A 171 15.35 25.38 15.78
C PHE A 171 15.94 25.61 14.38
N ILE A 172 16.88 24.75 13.99
CA ILE A 172 17.57 24.84 12.71
C ILE A 172 16.93 23.86 11.73
N ARG A 173 16.43 24.39 10.61
CA ARG A 173 15.94 23.61 9.46
C ARG A 173 16.98 23.65 8.34
N PRO A 174 17.84 22.63 8.17
CA PRO A 174 18.92 22.66 7.18
C PRO A 174 18.36 22.69 5.76
N MET A 175 19.04 23.40 4.84
CA MET A 175 18.55 23.58 3.46
C MET A 175 18.46 22.27 2.67
N GLY A 176 19.38 21.33 2.91
CA GLY A 176 19.38 20.03 2.23
C GLY A 176 18.17 19.14 2.54
N LEU A 177 17.43 19.43 3.62
CA LEU A 177 16.22 18.70 4.00
C LEU A 177 14.93 19.47 3.67
N ARG A 178 15.01 20.57 2.90
CA ARG A 178 13.84 21.39 2.55
C ARG A 178 13.23 20.92 1.24
N TYR A 179 12.00 20.41 1.31
CA TYR A 179 11.23 20.00 0.15
C TYR A 179 10.30 21.13 -0.28
N LYS A 180 10.19 21.33 -1.60
CA LYS A 180 9.23 22.28 -2.22
C LYS A 180 8.12 21.55 -2.98
N LYS A 181 8.38 20.33 -3.43
CA LYS A 181 7.48 19.49 -4.24
C LYS A 181 7.30 18.12 -3.60
N ALA A 182 6.16 17.50 -3.87
CA ALA A 182 5.77 16.16 -3.47
C ALA A 182 5.46 15.33 -4.71
N ASN A 183 5.79 14.03 -4.69
CA ASN A 183 5.28 13.08 -5.67
C ASN A 183 3.92 12.56 -5.18
N VAL A 184 2.86 12.97 -5.86
CA VAL A 184 1.49 12.79 -5.41
C VAL A 184 0.76 11.81 -6.33
N THR A 185 0.17 10.76 -5.76
CA THR A 185 -0.60 9.75 -6.48
C THR A 185 -2.10 10.01 -6.35
N HIS A 186 -2.83 9.99 -7.47
CA HIS A 186 -4.29 9.97 -7.47
C HIS A 186 -4.79 8.51 -7.42
N PRO A 187 -5.47 8.06 -6.35
CA PRO A 187 -5.82 6.65 -6.17
C PRO A 187 -6.79 6.12 -7.24
N GLU A 188 -7.67 6.96 -7.80
CA GLU A 188 -8.67 6.50 -8.79
C GLU A 188 -8.14 6.48 -10.23
N LEU A 189 -7.15 7.32 -10.56
CA LEU A 189 -6.62 7.43 -11.92
C LEU A 189 -5.36 6.58 -12.12
N GLY A 190 -4.69 6.19 -11.02
CA GLY A 190 -3.41 5.46 -11.10
C GLY A 190 -2.25 6.31 -11.62
N VAL A 191 -2.42 7.63 -11.69
CA VAL A 191 -1.39 8.57 -12.18
C VAL A 191 -0.66 9.23 -11.01
N THR A 192 0.64 9.42 -11.18
CA THR A 192 1.52 10.14 -10.24
C THR A 192 1.99 11.46 -10.84
N VAL A 193 1.89 12.55 -10.09
CA VAL A 193 2.27 13.90 -10.54
C VAL A 193 3.14 14.58 -9.48
N GLN A 194 4.18 15.29 -9.91
CA GLN A 194 5.09 16.01 -9.00
C GLN A 194 4.56 17.43 -8.70
N LEU A 195 3.67 17.52 -7.73
CA LEU A 195 2.96 18.75 -7.38
C LEU A 195 3.73 19.59 -6.34
N PRO A 196 3.69 20.94 -6.43
CA PRO A 196 4.29 21.80 -5.41
C PRO A 196 3.46 21.77 -4.11
N ILE A 197 4.17 21.80 -2.98
CA ILE A 197 3.57 21.85 -1.65
C ILE A 197 3.22 23.32 -1.35
N ILE A 198 1.99 23.54 -0.88
CA ILE A 198 1.50 24.87 -0.46
C ILE A 198 1.72 25.03 1.04
N SER A 199 1.24 24.08 1.84
CA SER A 199 1.31 24.15 3.30
C SER A 199 1.30 22.78 3.96
N VAL A 200 1.72 22.72 5.23
CA VAL A 200 1.58 21.54 6.08
C VAL A 200 0.39 21.78 7.00
N LYS A 201 -0.65 20.93 6.93
CA LYS A 201 -1.88 21.11 7.70
C LYS A 201 -1.87 20.37 9.03
N LYS A 202 -1.40 19.12 9.03
CA LYS A 202 -1.42 18.29 10.24
C LYS A 202 -0.26 17.30 10.24
N ASN A 203 0.58 17.38 11.25
CA ASN A 203 1.46 16.29 11.63
C ASN A 203 0.77 15.41 12.70
N PRO A 204 0.74 14.07 12.54
CA PRO A 204 0.04 13.17 13.48
C PRO A 204 0.68 13.10 14.87
N GLN A 205 1.95 13.48 15.03
CA GLN A 205 2.67 13.30 16.29
C GLN A 205 2.50 14.46 17.26
N ASN A 206 2.75 15.69 16.78
CA ASN A 206 2.68 16.89 17.62
C ASN A 206 2.33 18.11 16.75
N PRO A 207 1.41 19.00 17.18
CA PRO A 207 1.13 20.27 16.49
C PRO A 207 2.36 21.16 16.30
N MET A 208 3.37 21.10 17.19
CA MET A 208 4.64 21.81 17.04
C MET A 208 5.35 21.45 15.73
N TYR A 209 5.26 20.19 15.30
CA TYR A 209 5.87 19.73 14.05
C TYR A 209 5.14 20.24 12.83
N THR A 210 3.84 20.50 12.92
CA THR A 210 3.07 21.19 11.89
C THR A 210 3.61 22.61 11.69
N GLN A 211 3.85 23.36 12.77
CA GLN A 211 4.37 24.73 12.70
C GLN A 211 5.81 24.79 12.16
N LEU A 212 6.64 23.82 12.54
CA LEU A 212 8.00 23.67 11.99
C LEU A 212 8.00 23.15 10.54
N GLY A 213 6.87 22.66 10.05
CA GLY A 213 6.70 22.11 8.71
C GLY A 213 7.36 20.74 8.54
N VAL A 214 7.47 19.92 9.58
CA VAL A 214 8.13 18.61 9.48
C VAL A 214 7.26 17.62 8.69
N LEU A 215 7.88 17.01 7.70
CA LEU A 215 7.28 16.05 6.77
C LEU A 215 7.66 14.63 7.21
N THR A 216 6.81 14.04 8.05
CA THR A 216 6.91 12.64 8.48
C THR A 216 5.83 11.79 7.82
N LYS A 217 5.95 10.46 7.92
CA LYS A 217 4.89 9.55 7.48
C LYS A 217 3.55 9.93 8.12
N GLY A 218 2.49 9.97 7.32
CA GLY A 218 1.15 10.35 7.74
C GLY A 218 0.89 11.85 7.89
N THR A 219 1.88 12.69 7.62
CA THR A 219 1.68 14.15 7.59
C THR A 219 0.69 14.51 6.48
N ILE A 220 -0.30 15.33 6.81
CA ILE A 220 -1.26 15.89 5.86
C ILE A 220 -0.70 17.22 5.35
N ILE A 221 -0.49 17.25 4.05
CA ILE A 221 0.01 18.41 3.31
C ILE A 221 -1.06 18.92 2.36
N GLU A 222 -1.02 20.21 2.08
CA GLU A 222 -1.79 20.84 1.02
C GLU A 222 -0.89 20.97 -0.21
N VAL A 223 -1.35 20.42 -1.33
CA VAL A 223 -0.63 20.39 -2.60
C VAL A 223 -1.41 21.14 -3.66
N ASN A 224 -0.68 21.81 -4.55
CA ASN A 224 -1.31 22.48 -5.68
C ASN A 224 -1.76 21.44 -6.70
N VAL A 225 -3.04 21.39 -7.05
CA VAL A 225 -3.62 20.41 -7.99
C VAL A 225 -4.05 21.04 -9.32
N SER A 226 -3.56 22.25 -9.63
CA SER A 226 -3.86 22.93 -10.90
C SER A 226 -3.52 22.08 -12.14
N GLU A 227 -2.44 21.29 -12.07
CA GLU A 227 -2.02 20.39 -13.16
C GLU A 227 -3.00 19.22 -13.39
N LEU A 228 -3.82 18.86 -12.40
CA LEU A 228 -4.83 17.80 -12.53
C LEU A 228 -6.15 18.29 -13.13
N GLY A 229 -6.35 19.60 -13.27
CA GLY A 229 -7.56 20.16 -13.87
C GLY A 229 -8.86 19.82 -13.12
N LEU A 230 -8.80 19.65 -11.80
CA LEU A 230 -9.99 19.31 -11.01
C LEU A 230 -10.94 20.52 -10.95
N VAL A 231 -12.19 20.32 -11.36
CA VAL A 231 -13.24 21.35 -11.35
C VAL A 231 -14.36 20.91 -10.41
N THR A 232 -14.91 21.86 -9.66
CA THR A 232 -16.13 21.63 -8.87
C THR A 232 -17.36 21.61 -9.77
N ALA A 233 -18.49 21.03 -9.32
CA ALA A 233 -19.74 21.04 -10.09
C ALA A 233 -20.21 22.46 -10.48
N GLY A 234 -19.77 23.49 -9.76
CA GLY A 234 -20.02 24.91 -10.07
C GLY A 234 -19.00 25.57 -10.99
N GLY A 235 -18.17 24.79 -11.72
CA GLY A 235 -17.21 25.32 -12.69
C GLY A 235 -15.96 25.98 -12.11
N LYS A 236 -15.84 26.08 -10.78
CA LYS A 236 -14.64 26.65 -10.13
C LYS A 236 -13.50 25.64 -10.14
N VAL A 237 -12.34 26.07 -10.60
CA VAL A 237 -11.11 25.27 -10.61
C VAL A 237 -10.56 25.09 -9.20
N VAL A 238 -10.28 23.85 -8.83
CA VAL A 238 -9.63 23.49 -7.56
C VAL A 238 -8.13 23.61 -7.76
N TRP A 239 -7.50 24.48 -6.98
CA TRP A 239 -6.06 24.66 -7.00
C TRP A 239 -5.36 24.04 -5.78
N GLY A 240 -6.08 23.75 -4.69
CA GLY A 240 -5.51 23.15 -3.48
C GLY A 240 -6.25 21.89 -3.06
N ARG A 241 -5.51 20.81 -2.77
CA ARG A 241 -6.08 19.59 -2.17
C ARG A 241 -5.17 19.02 -1.10
N TRP A 242 -5.77 18.31 -0.15
CA TRP A 242 -5.00 17.59 0.86
C TRP A 242 -4.46 16.28 0.32
N ALA A 243 -3.22 16.00 0.68
CA ALA A 243 -2.54 14.73 0.43
C ALA A 243 -1.91 14.24 1.72
N GLN A 244 -1.84 12.92 1.87
CA GLN A 244 -1.20 12.29 3.01
C GLN A 244 0.14 11.66 2.58
N VAL A 245 1.22 12.01 3.27
CA VAL A 245 2.55 11.43 3.04
C VAL A 245 2.53 9.95 3.45
N THR A 246 2.97 9.06 2.56
CA THR A 246 2.89 7.60 2.77
C THR A 246 4.21 6.96 3.15
N ASN A 247 5.34 7.52 2.71
CA ASN A 247 6.68 6.99 2.97
C ASN A 247 7.39 7.70 4.13
N ASN A 248 8.60 7.24 4.45
CA ASN A 248 9.52 7.91 5.37
C ASN A 248 10.57 8.68 4.55
N PRO A 249 10.38 9.97 4.28
CA PRO A 249 11.19 10.70 3.31
C PRO A 249 12.67 10.84 3.72
N GLU A 250 13.00 10.63 5.00
CA GLU A 250 14.37 10.61 5.53
C GLU A 250 15.25 9.48 4.97
N ASN A 251 14.66 8.34 4.58
CA ASN A 251 15.41 7.17 4.10
C ASN A 251 15.54 7.15 2.58
N ASP A 252 14.53 7.69 1.88
CA ASP A 252 14.40 7.55 0.43
C ASP A 252 14.87 8.80 -0.33
N GLY A 253 14.89 9.97 0.33
CA GLY A 253 15.11 11.26 -0.32
C GLY A 253 13.93 11.74 -1.19
N CYS A 254 12.89 10.93 -1.36
CA CYS A 254 11.66 11.27 -2.06
C CYS A 254 10.50 11.51 -1.08
N LEU A 255 9.61 12.43 -1.41
CA LEU A 255 8.39 12.68 -0.65
C LEU A 255 7.17 12.17 -1.42
N ASN A 256 6.71 10.98 -1.07
CA ASN A 256 5.56 10.33 -1.72
C ASN A 256 4.30 10.55 -0.90
N ALA A 257 3.22 10.96 -1.56
CA ALA A 257 1.93 11.22 -0.94
C ALA A 257 0.77 10.71 -1.79
N VAL A 258 -0.36 10.47 -1.15
CA VAL A 258 -1.62 10.06 -1.79
C VAL A 258 -2.66 11.16 -1.59
N LEU A 259 -3.36 11.53 -2.66
CA LEU A 259 -4.43 12.52 -2.58
C LEU A 259 -5.59 12.01 -1.72
N LEU A 260 -6.09 12.89 -0.87
CA LEU A 260 -7.32 12.69 -0.13
C LEU A 260 -8.49 13.11 -1.02
N VAL A 261 -8.93 12.16 -1.84
CA VAL A 261 -10.10 12.27 -2.70
C VAL A 261 -11.31 11.74 -1.95
N ARG A 262 -12.47 12.38 -2.13
CA ARG A 262 -13.74 11.82 -1.65
C ARG A 262 -14.03 10.63 -2.55
N THR A 263 -13.85 9.40 -2.07
CA THR A 263 -14.22 8.19 -2.80
C THR A 263 -15.71 8.26 -3.13
N SER A 264 -16.05 8.65 -4.36
CA SER A 264 -17.41 8.66 -4.86
C SER A 264 -17.79 7.27 -5.37
N SER A 265 -17.59 6.22 -4.56
CA SER A 265 -18.27 4.95 -4.77
C SER A 265 -19.68 5.01 -4.14
N THR A 266 -20.44 6.03 -4.51
CA THR A 266 -21.90 6.09 -4.33
C THR A 266 -22.43 7.19 -5.25
N THR A 267 -22.68 6.87 -6.51
CA THR A 267 -23.66 7.59 -7.31
C THR A 267 -25.03 7.35 -6.66
N VAL A 268 -25.39 8.17 -5.67
CA VAL A 268 -26.79 8.33 -5.30
C VAL A 268 -27.37 9.22 -6.39
N SER A 269 -28.15 8.60 -7.26
CA SER A 269 -29.03 9.28 -8.19
C SER A 269 -29.81 10.36 -7.45
N SER A 270 -29.79 11.57 -8.01
CA SER A 270 -30.51 12.76 -7.56
C SER A 270 -31.97 12.46 -7.20
N GLY A 271 -32.26 12.36 -5.91
CA GLY A 271 -33.58 12.58 -5.34
C GLY A 271 -33.62 14.02 -4.81
N ARG A 272 -34.50 14.85 -5.35
CA ARG A 272 -34.80 16.18 -4.84
C ARG A 272 -35.33 16.04 -3.40
N GLU A 273 -34.57 16.45 -2.40
CA GLU A 273 -35.13 16.75 -1.08
C GLU A 273 -35.26 18.27 -0.95
N HIS A 274 -36.51 18.70 -0.80
CA HIS A 274 -36.86 20.08 -0.53
C HIS A 274 -36.29 20.50 0.82
N SER A 275 -35.77 21.73 0.86
CA SER A 275 -35.39 22.43 2.07
C SER A 275 -36.56 22.51 3.04
N MET A 276 -36.41 21.97 4.24
CA MET A 276 -37.19 22.40 5.40
C MET A 276 -36.24 23.12 6.37
N ASN A 277 -36.58 24.37 6.65
CA ASN A 277 -35.88 25.26 7.56
C ASN A 277 -35.84 24.71 9.00
N PRO A 278 -34.75 24.93 9.76
CA PRO A 278 -34.67 24.55 11.16
C PRO A 278 -35.31 25.63 12.03
N SER A 279 -36.63 25.66 12.11
CA SER A 279 -37.35 26.57 13.02
C SER A 279 -38.57 25.94 13.71
N ILE A 280 -38.72 24.62 13.67
CA ILE A 280 -39.73 23.90 14.46
C ILE A 280 -39.03 22.82 15.30
N LEU A 281 -38.27 23.29 16.30
CA LEU A 281 -37.77 22.44 17.38
C LEU A 281 -38.09 23.11 18.73
N LEU A 282 -39.35 23.46 18.91
CA LEU A 282 -39.95 23.78 20.20
C LEU A 282 -41.43 23.49 20.06
N ILE A 283 -41.90 22.37 20.62
CA ILE A 283 -43.21 22.18 21.25
C ILE A 283 -43.30 20.70 21.68
N LYS A 284 -43.71 20.51 22.95
CA LYS A 284 -44.07 19.27 23.67
C LYS A 284 -42.95 18.43 24.31
N ILE A 285 -42.36 19.01 25.36
CA ILE A 285 -42.13 18.28 26.62
C ILE A 285 -43.09 18.88 27.67
N LYS A 286 -44.18 18.17 28.00
CA LYS A 286 -44.80 18.10 29.35
C LYS A 286 -46.10 17.29 29.34
N GLU A 287 -46.21 16.41 30.35
CA GLU A 287 -47.43 15.82 30.93
C GLU A 287 -48.17 14.78 30.03
N THR A 288 -48.48 13.56 30.47
CA THR A 288 -49.07 13.14 31.75
C THR A 288 -48.70 11.71 32.17
N CYS A 289 -48.75 11.49 33.49
CA CYS A 289 -48.78 10.22 34.21
C CYS A 289 -50.02 9.36 33.87
N ASP A 290 -49.91 8.04 34.03
CA ASP A 290 -50.68 7.21 34.98
C ASP A 290 -50.78 5.74 34.54
N GLY A 291 -50.63 4.85 35.52
CA GLY A 291 -50.49 3.42 35.31
C GLY A 291 -51.78 2.67 35.01
N ARG A 292 -51.61 1.44 34.50
CA ARG A 292 -52.47 0.30 34.85
C ARG A 292 -51.72 -1.02 34.63
N ARG A 293 -51.84 -1.86 35.65
CA ARG A 293 -51.27 -3.20 35.92
C ARG A 293 -52.18 -4.27 35.29
N PHE A 294 -51.64 -5.42 34.86
CA PHE A 294 -52.25 -6.75 35.01
C PHE A 294 -51.26 -7.87 34.60
N ASP A 295 -51.33 -8.97 35.35
CA ASP A 295 -50.35 -10.03 35.58
C ASP A 295 -50.22 -11.10 34.45
N TRP A 296 -49.22 -12.00 34.56
CA TRP A 296 -49.43 -13.44 34.85
C TRP A 296 -48.10 -14.24 34.93
N PHE A 297 -47.82 -14.69 36.16
CA PHE A 297 -47.27 -15.97 36.64
C PHE A 297 -46.17 -16.78 35.90
N ALA A 298 -45.21 -17.19 36.73
CA ALA A 298 -44.31 -18.32 36.54
C ALA A 298 -44.97 -19.65 36.94
N THR A 299 -44.62 -20.75 36.24
CA THR A 299 -44.71 -22.11 36.78
C THR A 299 -43.74 -23.10 36.12
N ASN A 300 -43.15 -23.93 36.97
CA ASN A 300 -42.27 -25.08 36.72
C ASN A 300 -42.98 -26.26 36.02
N MET A 301 -42.21 -27.10 35.29
CA MET A 301 -42.31 -28.58 35.23
C MET A 301 -41.12 -29.11 34.39
N ALA A 302 -40.12 -29.77 34.99
CA ALA A 302 -39.99 -31.24 35.14
C ALA A 302 -39.51 -31.99 33.87
N GLN A 303 -38.36 -32.68 34.00
CA GLN A 303 -37.64 -33.58 33.05
C GLN A 303 -38.43 -34.92 32.80
N PRO A 304 -37.95 -36.02 32.12
CA PRO A 304 -36.57 -36.41 31.72
C PRO A 304 -36.34 -37.38 30.49
N PHE A 305 -35.06 -37.76 30.31
CA PHE A 305 -34.47 -38.96 29.67
C PHE A 305 -34.52 -39.18 28.14
N ALA A 306 -33.34 -39.19 27.51
CA ALA A 306 -32.76 -40.41 26.90
C ALA A 306 -31.27 -40.25 26.56
N ARG A 307 -30.48 -41.28 26.90
CA ARG A 307 -29.04 -41.45 26.73
C ARG A 307 -28.68 -41.81 25.28
N VAL A 308 -27.54 -41.33 24.77
CA VAL A 308 -26.61 -42.14 23.94
C VAL A 308 -25.17 -41.72 24.27
N ALA A 309 -24.30 -42.73 24.39
CA ALA A 309 -22.97 -42.68 24.98
C ALA A 309 -21.82 -42.26 24.02
N TYR A 310 -20.73 -41.80 24.66
CA TYR A 310 -19.34 -41.57 24.20
C TYR A 310 -18.63 -42.85 23.67
N PRO A 311 -17.37 -42.85 23.11
CA PRO A 311 -16.22 -41.95 23.38
C PRO A 311 -15.36 -41.51 22.15
N VAL A 312 -14.67 -40.36 22.12
CA VAL A 312 -13.36 -39.98 22.73
C VAL A 312 -12.25 -41.03 22.58
N ILE A 313 -11.32 -40.79 21.65
CA ILE A 313 -9.96 -41.37 21.67
C ILE A 313 -8.96 -40.21 21.59
N GLN A 314 -8.22 -40.05 22.70
CA GLN A 314 -7.11 -39.11 22.87
C GLN A 314 -5.78 -39.87 22.76
N SER A 315 -4.82 -39.25 22.06
CA SER A 315 -3.37 -39.24 22.30
C SER A 315 -2.69 -40.47 22.95
N ALA A 316 -1.86 -41.16 22.17
CA ALA A 316 -0.79 -42.01 22.71
C ALA A 316 0.53 -41.22 22.76
N ALA A 317 1.02 -40.98 23.97
CA ALA A 317 2.38 -40.56 24.28
C ALA A 317 3.23 -41.79 24.69
N ARG A 318 4.55 -41.67 24.45
CA ARG A 318 5.61 -42.67 24.66
C ARG A 318 5.68 -43.27 26.08
N PRO A 319 6.25 -44.48 26.22
CA PRO A 319 7.00 -44.86 27.39
C PRO A 319 8.51 -44.96 27.13
N THR A 320 9.25 -44.41 28.07
CA THR A 320 10.68 -44.59 28.35
C THR A 320 10.93 -45.98 28.95
N PHE A 321 11.96 -46.68 28.49
CA PHE A 321 12.58 -47.79 29.23
C PHE A 321 14.06 -47.48 29.41
N GLY A 322 14.51 -47.52 30.67
CA GLY A 322 15.92 -47.57 31.05
C GLY A 322 16.20 -48.90 31.76
N GLY A 323 17.42 -49.40 31.57
CA GLY A 323 18.18 -50.14 32.58
C GLY A 323 18.13 -51.67 32.57
N GLN A 324 19.26 -52.26 32.12
CA GLN A 324 20.11 -53.20 32.88
C GLN A 324 19.85 -54.73 32.76
N GLU A 325 20.78 -55.46 32.14
CA GLU A 325 21.52 -56.62 32.72
C GLU A 325 22.44 -57.33 31.69
N ASP A 326 23.72 -57.40 32.05
CA ASP A 326 24.69 -58.51 31.96
C ASP A 326 24.60 -59.59 30.85
N ARG A 327 25.55 -59.55 29.90
CA ARG A 327 26.65 -60.53 29.68
C ARG A 327 27.29 -60.35 28.31
#